data_AF-K1YX12-F1
#
_entry.id   AF-K1YX12-F1
#
_cell.length_a   1.000
_cell.length_b   1.000
_cell.length_c   1.000
_cell.angle_alpha   90.00
_cell.angle_beta   90.00
_cell.angle_gamma   90.00
#
_symmetry.space_group_name_H-M   'P 1'
#
loop_
_entity.id
_entity.type
_entity.pdbx_description
1 polymer ?
#
loop_
_entity_poly.entity_id
_entity_poly.type
_entity_poly.pdbx_seq_one_letter_code
_entity_poly.pdbx_strand_id
1 'polypeptide(L)'
;MGGVFKWSDYENPRPEVTKTIPASKLPDDISKIPDDILNWAIECETTKKPFRIVKQELEFYRKHHLPIPRKHPDQRHLDRVNLRNPRKLHKRKCDKCGIDIITTSTPERKEIVYCESCYNKEVIG
;
A
#
# COMPACT_ATOMS: atom_id res chain seq x y z
N MET A 1 13.21 -36.02 12.80
CA MET A 1 13.78 -34.85 13.52
C MET A 1 13.06 -33.60 13.03
N GLY A 2 11.94 -33.26 13.67
CA GLY A 2 11.13 -32.09 13.33
C GLY A 2 11.69 -30.84 13.99
N GLY A 3 12.49 -30.07 13.27
CA GLY A 3 12.89 -28.74 13.69
C GLY A 3 11.66 -27.83 13.67
N VAL A 4 11.08 -27.60 14.84
CA VAL A 4 10.01 -26.61 15.04
C VAL A 4 10.63 -25.23 14.84
N PHE A 5 10.41 -24.63 13.67
CA PHE A 5 10.72 -23.22 13.48
C PHE A 5 9.98 -22.42 14.56
N LYS A 6 10.72 -21.79 15.48
CA LYS A 6 10.15 -20.80 16.39
C LYS A 6 9.94 -19.53 15.58
N TRP A 7 8.70 -19.27 15.21
CA TRP A 7 8.33 -17.97 14.65
C TRP A 7 8.71 -16.87 15.64
N SER A 8 9.21 -15.75 15.13
CA SER A 8 9.55 -14.62 15.98
C SER A 8 8.26 -13.97 16.48
N ASP A 9 8.03 -14.00 17.78
CA ASP A 9 6.94 -13.27 18.45
C ASP A 9 7.31 -11.78 18.67
N TYR A 10 8.23 -11.24 17.87
CA TYR A 10 8.69 -9.87 18.00
C TYR A 10 7.57 -8.91 17.59
N GLU A 11 7.04 -8.19 18.57
CA GLU A 11 6.22 -7.00 18.34
C GLU A 11 7.09 -5.76 18.39
N ASN A 12 6.93 -4.89 17.40
CA ASN A 12 7.69 -3.65 17.32
C ASN A 12 7.34 -2.77 18.55
N PRO A 13 8.32 -2.40 19.39
CA PRO A 13 8.04 -1.62 20.59
C PRO A 13 7.46 -0.26 20.21
N ARG A 14 6.62 0.29 21.10
CA ARG A 14 6.07 1.64 20.90
C ARG A 14 7.22 2.64 20.91
N PRO A 15 7.27 3.60 19.96
CA PRO A 15 8.32 4.59 19.95
C PRO A 15 8.23 5.47 21.21
N GLU A 16 9.36 5.68 21.87
CA GLU A 16 9.47 6.65 22.95
C GLU A 16 9.43 8.06 22.35
N VAL A 17 8.33 8.78 22.57
CA VAL A 17 8.11 10.11 22.00
C VAL A 17 7.59 11.08 23.04
N THR A 18 7.81 12.36 22.80
CA THR A 18 7.36 13.44 23.68
C THR A 18 5.87 13.75 23.52
N LYS A 19 5.30 13.49 22.33
CA LYS A 19 3.92 13.84 22.00
C LYS A 19 3.33 12.88 20.97
N THR A 20 2.05 12.54 21.14
CA THR A 20 1.27 11.76 20.17
C THR A 20 0.18 12.62 19.56
N ILE A 21 0.06 12.62 18.23
CA ILE A 21 -0.92 13.41 17.48
C ILE A 21 -1.73 12.47 16.57
N PRO A 22 -3.08 12.57 16.55
CA PRO A 22 -3.89 11.82 15.61
C PRO A 22 -3.67 12.29 14.17
N ALA A 23 -3.61 11.34 13.23
CA ALA A 23 -3.44 11.65 11.81
C ALA A 23 -4.51 12.63 11.26
N SER A 24 -5.71 12.66 11.83
CA SER A 24 -6.79 13.59 11.45
C SER A 24 -6.48 15.07 11.69
N LYS A 25 -5.50 15.38 12.55
CA LYS A 25 -5.08 16.77 12.84
C LYS A 25 -3.93 17.24 11.94
N LEU A 26 -3.39 16.37 11.09
CA LEU A 26 -2.32 16.74 10.17
C LEU A 26 -2.90 17.57 9.01
N PRO A 27 -2.29 18.73 8.67
CA PRO A 27 -2.70 19.49 7.49
C PRO A 27 -2.32 18.73 6.21
N ASP A 28 -3.08 18.97 5.14
CA ASP A 28 -2.79 18.41 3.82
C ASP A 28 -1.60 19.10 3.13
N ASP A 29 -1.25 20.30 3.57
CA ASP A 29 -0.11 21.05 3.05
C ASP A 29 1.14 20.80 3.91
N ILE A 30 2.17 20.27 3.27
CA ILE A 30 3.48 19.98 3.88
C ILE A 30 4.18 21.23 4.42
N SER A 31 3.91 22.39 3.84
CA SER A 31 4.55 23.66 4.21
C SER A 31 4.13 24.13 5.61
N LYS A 32 2.97 23.67 6.10
CA LYS A 32 2.42 24.01 7.41
C LYS A 32 2.92 23.08 8.53
N ILE A 33 3.76 22.10 8.20
CA ILE A 33 4.23 21.08 9.14
C ILE A 33 5.62 21.47 9.68
N PRO A 34 5.76 21.69 10.99
CA PRO A 34 7.05 22.03 11.61
C PRO A 34 8.01 20.83 11.64
N ASP A 35 9.30 21.11 11.73
CA ASP A 35 10.36 20.09 11.86
C ASP A 35 10.26 19.29 13.17
N ASP A 36 9.57 19.84 14.18
CA ASP A 36 9.31 19.18 15.46
C ASP A 36 8.54 17.85 15.32
N ILE A 37 7.92 17.61 14.16
CA ILE A 37 7.24 16.34 13.86
C ILE A 37 8.17 15.12 13.97
N LEU A 38 9.49 15.31 13.85
CA LEU A 38 10.47 14.24 14.04
C LEU A 38 10.49 13.68 15.47
N ASN A 39 10.03 14.47 16.44
CA ASN A 39 9.94 14.08 17.85
C ASN A 39 8.53 13.60 18.25
N TRP A 40 7.57 13.61 17.32
CA TRP A 40 6.18 13.25 17.57
C TRP A 40 5.88 11.83 17.07
N ALA A 41 4.96 11.14 17.75
CA ALA A 41 4.29 9.98 17.18
C ALA A 41 2.98 10.41 16.50
N ILE A 42 2.79 9.94 15.27
CA ILE A 42 1.53 10.05 14.53
C ILE A 42 0.73 8.77 14.80
N GLU A 43 -0.51 8.92 15.24
CA GLU A 43 -1.42 7.78 15.41
C GLU A 43 -2.04 7.41 14.06
N CYS A 44 -1.87 6.16 13.65
CA CYS A 44 -2.44 5.64 12.40
C CYS A 44 -3.97 5.68 12.40
N GLU A 45 -4.56 6.21 11.33
CA GLU A 45 -6.01 6.33 11.16
C GLU A 45 -6.76 4.99 11.26
N THR A 46 -6.18 3.89 10.77
CA THR A 46 -6.84 2.58 10.72
C THR A 46 -6.56 1.72 11.96
N THR A 47 -5.30 1.61 12.36
CA THR A 47 -4.87 0.65 13.39
C THR A 47 -4.63 1.29 14.75
N LYS A 48 -4.67 2.63 14.85
CA LYS A 48 -4.33 3.40 16.05
C LYS A 48 -2.91 3.17 16.57
N LYS A 49 -2.06 2.52 15.79
CA LYS A 49 -0.66 2.31 16.14
C LYS A 49 0.13 3.61 15.97
N PRO A 50 0.91 4.03 16.97
CA PRO A 50 1.80 5.18 16.84
C PRO A 50 2.98 4.84 15.92
N PHE A 51 3.32 5.76 15.02
CA PHE A 51 4.52 5.67 14.19
C PHE A 51 5.19 7.05 14.11
N ARG A 52 6.50 7.06 13.89
CA ARG A 52 7.29 8.30 13.72
C ARG A 52 7.76 8.44 12.28
N ILE A 53 8.02 9.68 11.89
CA ILE A 53 8.64 10.01 10.60
C ILE A 53 10.13 10.27 10.82
N VAL A 54 10.97 9.79 9.91
CA VAL A 54 12.41 10.05 9.95
C VAL A 54 12.75 11.31 9.15
N LYS A 55 13.85 12.00 9.47
CA LYS A 55 14.31 13.21 8.78
C LYS A 55 14.35 13.04 7.25
N GLN A 56 14.88 11.91 6.78
CA GLN A 56 14.96 11.59 5.35
C GLN A 56 13.58 11.51 4.68
N GLU A 57 12.58 10.97 5.38
CA GLU A 57 11.21 10.92 4.88
C GLU A 57 10.60 12.33 4.82
N LEU A 58 10.79 13.14 5.86
CA LEU A 58 10.30 14.53 5.89
C LEU A 58 10.88 15.36 4.73
N GLU A 59 12.18 15.27 4.49
CA GLU A 59 12.85 15.92 3.37
C GLU A 59 12.29 15.46 2.02
N PHE A 60 12.02 14.16 1.87
CA PHE A 60 11.40 13.60 0.68
C PHE A 60 10.00 14.19 0.43
N TYR A 61 9.13 14.21 1.44
CA TYR A 61 7.78 14.76 1.30
C TYR A 61 7.81 16.26 0.94
N ARG A 62 8.73 17.03 1.53
CA ARG A 62 8.91 18.44 1.21
C ARG A 62 9.41 18.66 -0.22
N LYS A 63 10.44 17.93 -0.64
CA LYS A 63 11.01 18.03 -1.98
C LYS A 63 9.98 17.79 -3.08
N HIS A 64 9.01 16.91 -2.82
CA HIS A 64 7.98 16.54 -3.78
C HIS A 64 6.62 17.22 -3.55
N HIS A 65 6.53 18.16 -2.60
CA HIS A 65 5.27 18.83 -2.23
C HIS A 65 4.14 17.83 -1.90
N LEU A 66 4.49 16.74 -1.21
CA LEU A 66 3.57 15.68 -0.85
C LEU A 66 3.15 15.78 0.62
N PRO A 67 1.89 15.49 0.96
CA PRO A 67 1.46 15.38 2.36
C PRO A 67 2.13 14.21 3.06
N ILE A 68 2.27 14.33 4.38
CA ILE A 68 2.75 13.25 5.24
C ILE A 68 1.70 12.13 5.31
N PRO A 69 2.11 10.86 5.33
CA PRO A 69 1.20 9.73 5.40
C PRO A 69 0.37 9.74 6.69
N ARG A 70 -0.93 9.49 6.56
CA ARG A 70 -1.86 9.30 7.69
C ARG A 70 -1.88 7.87 8.26
N LYS A 71 -1.28 6.93 7.52
CA LYS A 71 -1.20 5.51 7.86
C LYS A 71 0.25 5.09 8.08
N HIS A 72 0.49 4.19 9.04
CA HIS A 72 1.82 3.67 9.29
C HIS A 72 2.36 2.85 8.10
N PRO A 73 3.69 2.63 8.01
CA PRO A 73 4.33 1.94 6.89
C PRO A 73 3.72 0.59 6.54
N ASP A 74 3.46 -0.28 7.52
CA ASP A 74 2.90 -1.61 7.24
C ASP A 74 1.47 -1.54 6.71
N GLN A 75 0.63 -0.62 7.22
CA GLN A 75 -0.73 -0.45 6.69
C GLN A 75 -0.68 0.08 5.26
N ARG A 76 0.23 1.02 4.95
CA ARG A 76 0.46 1.47 3.57
C ARG A 76 0.93 0.33 2.68
N HIS A 77 1.78 -0.56 3.20
CA HIS A 77 2.24 -1.73 2.47
C HIS A 77 1.08 -2.70 2.19
N LEU A 78 0.27 -3.01 3.20
CA LEU A 78 -0.92 -3.85 3.08
C LEU A 78 -1.91 -3.28 2.07
N ASP A 79 -2.20 -1.98 2.14
CA ASP A 79 -3.08 -1.30 1.18
C ASP A 79 -2.56 -1.46 -0.26
N ARG A 80 -1.25 -1.26 -0.49
CA ARG A 80 -0.63 -1.48 -1.81
C ARG A 80 -0.71 -2.94 -2.27
N VAL A 81 -0.57 -3.89 -1.35
CA VAL A 81 -0.68 -5.32 -1.67
C VAL A 81 -2.13 -5.67 -2.02
N ASN A 82 -3.11 -5.08 -1.35
CA ASN A 82 -4.54 -5.30 -1.60
C ASN A 82 -5.02 -4.74 -2.94
N LEU A 83 -4.31 -3.76 -3.52
CA LEU A 83 -4.57 -3.30 -4.89
C LEU A 83 -4.15 -4.31 -5.95
N ARG A 84 -3.32 -5.30 -5.61
CA ARG A 84 -2.90 -6.35 -6.55
C ARG A 84 -4.04 -7.31 -6.79
N ASN A 85 -4.09 -7.87 -8.01
CA ASN A 85 -5.01 -8.96 -8.28
C ASN A 85 -4.73 -10.15 -7.34
N PRO A 86 -5.78 -10.83 -6.85
CA PRO A 86 -5.61 -12.04 -6.07
C PRO A 86 -4.74 -13.05 -6.80
N ARG A 87 -3.93 -13.81 -6.06
CA ARG A 87 -3.14 -14.93 -6.60
C ARG A 87 -4.02 -16.16 -6.86
N LYS A 88 -5.14 -15.97 -7.57
CA LYS A 88 -6.07 -17.01 -7.97
C LYS A 88 -6.25 -16.91 -9.48
N LEU A 89 -6.02 -18.02 -10.17
CA LEU A 89 -6.19 -18.10 -11.61
C LEU A 89 -7.59 -18.60 -11.95
N HIS A 90 -8.22 -17.93 -12.90
CA HIS A 90 -9.57 -18.20 -13.39
C HIS A 90 -9.51 -18.53 -14.87
N LYS A 91 -10.28 -19.53 -15.30
CA LYS A 91 -10.54 -19.77 -16.72
C LYS A 91 -11.57 -18.76 -17.19
N ARG A 92 -11.24 -17.96 -18.20
CA ARG A 92 -12.14 -17.02 -18.89
C ARG A 92 -12.03 -17.22 -20.39
N LYS A 93 -12.95 -16.62 -21.15
CA LYS A 93 -12.83 -16.50 -22.60
C LYS A 93 -12.35 -15.09 -22.94
N CYS A 94 -11.53 -14.95 -23.97
CA CYS A 94 -11.15 -13.66 -24.53
C CYS A 94 -12.41 -12.93 -24.99
N ASP A 95 -12.62 -11.69 -24.52
CA ASP A 95 -13.83 -10.92 -24.84
C ASP A 95 -13.93 -10.50 -26.32
N LYS A 96 -12.84 -10.66 -27.11
CA LYS A 96 -12.81 -10.31 -28.55
C LYS A 96 -12.94 -11.53 -29.47
N CYS A 97 -12.16 -12.59 -29.23
CA CYS A 97 -12.11 -13.75 -30.13
C CYS A 97 -12.64 -15.06 -29.50
N GLY A 98 -13.03 -15.05 -28.22
CA GLY A 98 -13.68 -16.19 -27.57
C GLY A 98 -12.77 -17.36 -27.18
N ILE A 99 -11.45 -17.28 -27.44
CA ILE A 99 -10.51 -18.35 -27.07
C ILE A 99 -10.39 -18.47 -25.55
N ASP A 100 -10.10 -19.67 -25.06
CA ASP A 100 -9.90 -19.91 -23.64
C ASP A 100 -8.57 -19.28 -23.17
N ILE A 101 -8.64 -18.53 -22.07
CA ILE A 101 -7.51 -17.86 -21.43
C ILE A 101 -7.51 -18.13 -19.93
N ILE A 102 -6.33 -18.02 -19.33
CA ILE A 102 -6.15 -18.09 -17.88
C ILE A 102 -5.73 -16.71 -17.40
N THR A 103 -6.47 -16.15 -16.45
CA THR A 103 -6.22 -14.79 -15.94
C THR A 103 -6.46 -14.72 -14.44
N THR A 104 -5.86 -13.72 -13.78
CA THR A 104 -6.17 -13.39 -12.39
C THR A 104 -7.50 -12.64 -12.23
N SER A 105 -8.05 -12.13 -13.33
CA SER A 105 -9.34 -11.41 -13.31
C SER A 105 -10.50 -12.39 -13.15
N THR A 106 -11.29 -12.23 -12.09
CA THR A 106 -12.42 -13.12 -11.82
C THR A 106 -13.52 -12.91 -12.88
N PRO A 107 -14.31 -13.93 -13.26
CA PRO A 107 -15.40 -13.81 -14.25
C PRO A 107 -16.43 -12.70 -13.94
N GLU A 108 -16.61 -12.39 -12.66
CA GLU A 108 -17.58 -11.40 -12.18
C GLU A 108 -17.11 -9.95 -12.36
N ARG A 109 -15.81 -9.73 -12.60
CA ARG A 109 -15.28 -8.39 -12.88
C ARG A 109 -15.74 -7.92 -14.26
N LYS A 110 -16.13 -6.64 -14.32
CA LYS A 110 -16.60 -5.93 -15.54
C LYS A 110 -15.48 -5.50 -16.49
N GLU A 111 -14.22 -5.74 -16.12
CA GLU A 111 -13.05 -5.40 -16.92
C GLU A 111 -13.00 -6.28 -18.18
N ILE A 112 -12.67 -5.68 -19.32
CA ILE A 112 -12.45 -6.40 -20.58
C ILE A 112 -11.08 -7.10 -20.53
N VAL A 113 -11.05 -8.40 -20.81
CA VAL A 113 -9.85 -9.23 -20.82
C VAL A 113 -9.63 -9.82 -22.21
N TYR A 114 -8.56 -9.37 -22.85
CA TYR A 114 -8.12 -9.91 -24.13
C TYR A 114 -7.04 -10.98 -23.96
N CYS A 115 -6.98 -11.89 -24.93
CA CYS A 115 -5.79 -12.70 -25.11
C CYS A 115 -4.63 -11.84 -25.63
N GLU A 116 -3.41 -12.33 -25.48
CA GLU A 116 -2.19 -11.64 -25.90
C GLU A 116 -2.26 -11.13 -27.35
N SER A 117 -2.71 -11.97 -28.28
CA SER A 117 -2.80 -11.60 -29.70
C SER A 117 -3.84 -10.51 -29.98
N CYS A 118 -4.98 -10.50 -29.28
CA CYS A 118 -5.97 -9.44 -29.39
C CYS A 118 -5.53 -8.16 -28.71
N TYR A 119 -4.85 -8.26 -27.55
CA TYR A 119 -4.29 -7.11 -26.84
C TYR A 119 -3.24 -6.40 -27.69
N ASN A 120 -2.28 -7.12 -28.26
CA ASN A 120 -1.22 -6.55 -29.09
C ASN A 120 -1.79 -5.80 -30.31
N LYS A 121 -2.81 -6.36 -30.97
CA LYS A 121 -3.48 -5.70 -32.10
C LYS A 121 -4.26 -4.43 -31.72
N GLU A 122 -4.77 -4.35 -30.49
CA GLU A 122 -5.53 -3.19 -30.02
C GLU A 122 -4.62 -2.08 -29.47
N VAL A 123 -3.53 -2.46 -28.79
CA VAL A 123 -2.69 -1.52 -28.03
C VAL A 123 -1.38 -1.17 -28.73
N ILE A 124 -0.75 -2.13 -29.43
CA ILE A 124 0.59 -1.94 -30.02
C ILE A 124 0.49 -1.61 -31.52
N GLY A 125 -0.53 -2.13 -32.21
CA GLY A 125 -0.71 -1.99 -33.66
C GLY A 125 -0.06 -3.13 -34.42
#